data_AF-A0A327HJR1-F1
#
_entry.id   AF-A0A327HJR1-F1
#
_cell.length_a   1.000
_cell.length_b   1.000
_cell.length_c   1.000
_cell.angle_alpha   90.00
_cell.angle_beta   90.00
_cell.angle_gamma   90.00
#
_symmetry.space_group_name_H-M   'P 1'
#
loop_
_entity.id
_entity.type
_entity.pdbx_description
1 polymer ?
#
loop_
_entity_poly.entity_id
_entity_poly.type
_entity_poly.pdbx_seq_one_letter_code
_entity_poly.pdbx_strand_id
1 'polypeptide(L)'
;MGGLLDKANDYKDSVHQGDNVGSKVVNDPSAIISAYEMGKNSANEEPKTESTKLEKKKRKSKPDPEPIKSPKDSDNGGDFFDRESEPMDVDKRIIIGMQIGAVVFVLFSLIKILQDGWNYVTITDRFVNFAIIAVGWGLYTGSSVMSNAFSPVKAGISAGALVLIYILASIGTMFIVAGGGVTIASVELDGANDELDLKFFGPSGMDYTVEILVDGAVSASHDSSINVDRGSHSVDVEDFWAGNAEDMNENSLLTYEVKVTSEGGEASFDFSHLMNREMDTGFVRINEKFTTNSNGDKEYTGINVELIVGMGSPDASFGFDNNMFTGDEPKPVKSDWTASLRILQGSSVKYTYNSITAEEGIVPGLGEFYFSWVQMPGTYSNDISILDKEDFYTGDGCYTFEVTIANVLGDIFTNTDSKIEFFWDSNEAGGSEPATEC
;
A
#
# COMPACT_ATOMS: atom_id res chain seq x y z
N MET A 1 56.56 -27.29 62.61
CA MET A 1 55.18 -27.75 62.36
C MET A 1 54.68 -27.00 61.14
N GLY A 2 54.08 -27.73 60.18
CA GLY A 2 53.82 -27.29 58.79
C GLY A 2 52.81 -26.16 58.63
N GLY A 3 52.54 -25.67 57.41
CA GLY A 3 53.01 -26.09 56.09
C GLY A 3 52.49 -25.15 55.00
N LEU A 4 53.21 -25.18 53.86
CA LEU A 4 52.87 -24.75 52.48
C LEU A 4 52.35 -23.32 52.25
N LEU A 5 53.23 -22.40 51.83
CA LEU A 5 53.68 -22.10 50.45
C LEU A 5 52.75 -21.06 49.75
N ASP A 6 52.94 -19.76 49.98
CA ASP A 6 53.88 -18.80 49.35
C ASP A 6 53.62 -18.47 47.87
N LYS A 7 53.55 -17.14 47.64
CA LYS A 7 53.84 -16.35 46.42
C LYS A 7 52.67 -15.95 45.53
N ALA A 8 52.12 -14.78 45.85
CA ALA A 8 51.62 -13.82 44.88
C ALA A 8 52.52 -12.57 44.95
N ASN A 9 53.28 -12.30 43.89
CA ASN A 9 53.91 -11.01 43.64
C ASN A 9 54.05 -10.81 42.11
N ASP A 10 53.87 -9.55 41.73
CA ASP A 10 54.36 -8.86 40.52
C ASP A 10 53.59 -8.93 39.19
N TYR A 11 52.80 -7.85 39.00
CA TYR A 11 52.98 -6.75 38.02
C TYR A 11 53.00 -6.99 36.49
N LYS A 12 52.39 -5.98 35.81
CA LYS A 12 52.60 -5.48 34.42
C LYS A 12 51.95 -6.33 33.31
N ASP A 13 51.49 -5.83 32.17
CA ASP A 13 51.39 -4.54 31.45
C ASP A 13 50.77 -4.93 30.08
N SER A 14 50.39 -3.95 29.26
CA SER A 14 50.03 -4.06 27.83
C SER A 14 48.55 -4.26 27.49
N VAL A 15 47.95 -3.17 27.01
CA VAL A 15 46.75 -3.17 26.18
C VAL A 15 47.18 -2.65 24.81
N HIS A 16 47.38 -3.56 23.84
CA HIS A 16 47.32 -3.22 22.42
C HIS A 16 46.87 -4.41 21.56
N GLN A 17 45.79 -4.14 20.81
CA GLN A 17 45.45 -4.55 19.44
C GLN A 17 45.43 -6.03 19.03
N GLY A 18 44.32 -6.41 18.37
CA GLY A 18 44.39 -7.20 17.14
C GLY A 18 43.72 -8.58 17.16
N ASP A 19 42.62 -8.66 16.40
CA ASP A 19 42.24 -9.76 15.52
C ASP A 19 41.43 -10.99 15.99
N ASN A 20 40.42 -11.24 15.15
CA ASN A 20 39.74 -12.50 14.85
C ASN A 20 38.66 -13.02 15.81
N VAL A 21 37.42 -12.56 15.57
CA VAL A 21 36.26 -13.46 15.65
C VAL A 21 35.40 -13.28 14.41
N GLY A 22 35.52 -14.21 13.47
CA GLY A 22 34.56 -14.34 12.37
C GLY A 22 33.18 -14.64 12.92
N SER A 23 32.20 -13.78 12.63
CA SER A 23 30.80 -14.05 12.88
C SER A 23 30.30 -15.13 11.92
N LYS A 24 30.44 -16.38 12.35
CA LYS A 24 29.75 -17.52 11.74
C LYS A 24 28.28 -17.43 12.16
N VAL A 25 27.41 -16.92 11.29
CA VAL A 25 25.96 -17.07 11.45
C VAL A 25 25.65 -18.55 11.23
N VAL A 26 25.30 -19.26 12.30
CA VAL A 26 24.82 -20.63 12.23
C VAL A 26 23.31 -20.56 12.02
N ASN A 27 22.88 -20.71 10.77
CA ASN A 27 21.52 -21.07 10.41
C ASN A 27 21.33 -22.55 10.79
N ASP A 28 20.72 -22.83 11.95
CA ASP A 28 20.31 -24.17 12.33
C ASP A 28 18.77 -24.31 12.20
N PRO A 29 18.26 -24.95 11.14
CA PRO A 29 16.84 -25.15 10.90
C PRO A 29 16.11 -25.93 12.01
N SER A 30 16.85 -26.66 12.87
CA SER A 30 16.27 -27.47 13.93
C SER A 30 15.66 -26.65 15.09
N ALA A 31 16.12 -25.41 15.30
CA ALA A 31 15.58 -24.50 16.30
C ALA A 31 14.20 -23.93 15.91
N ILE A 32 13.92 -23.82 14.60
CA ILE A 32 12.66 -23.31 14.07
C ILE A 32 11.59 -24.42 14.06
N ILE A 33 11.99 -25.65 13.75
CA ILE A 33 11.10 -26.82 13.76
C ILE A 33 10.64 -27.17 15.18
N SER A 34 11.52 -27.02 16.18
CA SER A 34 11.18 -27.31 17.58
C SER A 34 10.21 -26.27 18.19
N ALA A 35 10.25 -25.01 17.75
CA ALA A 35 9.27 -24.00 18.14
C ALA A 35 7.88 -24.25 17.51
N TYR A 36 7.85 -24.76 16.26
CA TYR A 36 6.62 -25.09 15.55
C TYR A 36 5.91 -26.34 16.13
N GLU A 37 6.67 -27.36 16.53
CA GLU A 37 6.09 -28.57 17.14
C GLU A 37 5.56 -28.36 18.57
N MET A 38 6.15 -27.44 19.35
CA MET A 38 5.63 -27.09 20.68
C MET A 38 4.28 -26.35 20.62
N GLY A 39 4.05 -25.54 19.58
CA GLY A 39 2.76 -24.85 19.39
C GLY A 39 1.61 -25.79 18.97
N LYS A 40 1.92 -26.87 18.24
CA LYS A 40 0.93 -27.82 17.74
C LYS A 40 0.38 -28.75 18.82
N ASN A 41 1.18 -29.05 19.86
CA ASN A 41 0.78 -29.94 20.94
C ASN A 41 -0.09 -29.27 22.02
N SER A 42 -0.24 -27.94 22.02
CA SER A 42 -1.08 -27.21 22.99
C SER A 42 -2.53 -27.00 22.53
N ALA A 43 -2.89 -27.41 21.30
CA ALA A 43 -4.21 -27.14 20.71
C ALA A 43 -5.20 -28.32 20.75
N ASN A 44 -4.82 -29.47 21.31
CA ASN A 44 -5.55 -30.73 21.14
C ASN A 44 -5.97 -31.46 22.43
N GLU A 45 -6.29 -30.74 23.51
CA GLU A 45 -6.91 -31.35 24.70
C GLU A 45 -8.21 -30.63 25.09
N GLU A 46 -9.35 -31.34 24.92
CA GLU A 46 -10.67 -30.95 25.43
C GLU A 46 -10.70 -30.95 26.98
N PRO A 47 -11.31 -29.95 27.65
CA PRO A 47 -11.38 -29.95 29.10
C PRO A 47 -12.63 -30.71 29.59
N LYS A 48 -12.42 -31.76 30.40
CA LYS A 48 -13.43 -32.32 31.30
C LYS A 48 -13.25 -31.77 32.72
N THR A 49 -14.36 -31.28 33.27
CA THR A 49 -14.76 -31.02 34.69
C THR A 49 -14.03 -31.92 35.71
N GLU A 50 -13.69 -31.55 36.95
CA GLU A 50 -14.29 -30.71 38.01
C GLU A 50 -13.21 -30.66 39.15
N SER A 51 -12.97 -29.59 39.91
CA SER A 51 -13.63 -29.34 41.20
C SER A 51 -12.85 -28.32 42.05
N THR A 52 -13.61 -27.42 42.70
CA THR A 52 -13.37 -26.73 44.01
C THR A 52 -11.99 -26.15 44.37
N LYS A 53 -11.92 -24.83 44.66
CA LYS A 53 -12.30 -24.17 45.95
C LYS A 53 -11.52 -22.85 46.19
N LEU A 54 -12.29 -21.84 46.64
CA LEU A 54 -11.92 -20.69 47.51
C LEU A 54 -11.05 -19.58 46.87
N GLU A 55 -11.28 -18.27 47.04
CA GLU A 55 -12.03 -17.54 48.07
C GLU A 55 -12.28 -16.10 47.59
N LYS A 56 -13.52 -15.59 47.62
CA LYS A 56 -13.79 -14.13 47.73
C LYS A 56 -14.89 -13.88 48.76
N LYS A 57 -14.60 -12.89 49.60
CA LYS A 57 -15.17 -12.63 50.92
C LYS A 57 -16.45 -11.78 50.82
N LYS A 58 -17.42 -12.15 51.67
CA LYS A 58 -18.78 -11.65 51.92
C LYS A 58 -18.96 -10.12 52.16
N ARG A 59 -20.16 -9.62 51.82
CA ARG A 59 -21.12 -8.91 52.71
C ARG A 59 -22.48 -8.80 51.98
N LYS A 60 -23.48 -9.65 52.31
CA LYS A 60 -24.60 -9.54 53.28
C LYS A 60 -25.84 -8.77 52.74
N SER A 61 -26.99 -9.43 52.80
CA SER A 61 -28.31 -9.02 52.27
C SER A 61 -29.36 -8.76 53.36
N LYS A 62 -30.35 -7.92 52.99
CA LYS A 62 -31.76 -7.77 53.45
C LYS A 62 -32.05 -7.11 54.82
N PRO A 63 -33.23 -6.47 55.04
CA PRO A 63 -34.56 -6.81 54.49
C PRO A 63 -35.50 -5.67 54.04
N ASP A 64 -36.63 -6.06 53.42
CA ASP A 64 -37.81 -5.27 53.02
C ASP A 64 -38.51 -4.59 54.23
N PRO A 65 -39.37 -3.57 53.97
CA PRO A 65 -40.77 -3.76 54.35
C PRO A 65 -41.80 -3.23 53.34
N GLU A 66 -42.96 -3.88 53.36
CA GLU A 66 -44.20 -3.55 52.65
C GLU A 66 -45.09 -2.58 53.51
N PRO A 67 -46.32 -2.20 53.11
CA PRO A 67 -46.71 -0.86 52.65
C PRO A 67 -47.60 -0.06 53.64
N ILE A 68 -47.70 1.27 53.48
CA ILE A 68 -48.74 2.08 54.15
C ILE A 68 -49.43 3.02 53.16
N LYS A 69 -50.76 2.88 53.13
CA LYS A 69 -51.81 3.67 52.46
C LYS A 69 -51.74 5.15 52.88
N SER A 70 -52.14 6.11 52.04
CA SER A 70 -53.50 6.67 52.04
C SER A 70 -53.62 7.77 50.96
N PRO A 71 -54.84 8.11 50.52
CA PRO A 71 -55.11 8.67 49.20
C PRO A 71 -55.54 10.15 49.22
N LYS A 72 -55.82 10.64 48.00
CA LYS A 72 -56.87 11.61 47.61
C LYS A 72 -56.49 13.09 47.41
N ASP A 73 -56.71 13.44 46.13
CA ASP A 73 -57.61 14.48 45.62
C ASP A 73 -57.04 15.84 45.19
N SER A 74 -57.44 16.15 43.95
CA SER A 74 -57.79 17.47 43.38
C SER A 74 -56.61 18.34 42.93
N ASP A 75 -56.64 19.02 41.79
CA ASP A 75 -57.61 19.13 40.68
C ASP A 75 -56.91 19.95 39.57
N ASN A 76 -57.45 19.87 38.34
CA ASN A 76 -57.20 20.73 37.16
C ASN A 76 -55.86 20.51 36.42
N GLY A 77 -55.79 19.94 35.22
CA GLY A 77 -56.63 20.18 34.03
C GLY A 77 -55.97 21.26 33.15
N GLY A 78 -55.59 21.04 31.89
CA GLY A 78 -55.74 19.87 31.04
C GLY A 78 -55.01 20.01 29.69
N ASP A 79 -54.96 18.88 29.00
CA ASP A 79 -54.99 18.65 27.54
C ASP A 79 -54.18 19.56 26.61
N PHE A 80 -53.00 19.06 26.20
CA PHE A 80 -52.53 19.30 24.82
C PHE A 80 -51.69 18.17 24.19
N PHE A 81 -51.38 17.06 24.88
CA PHE A 81 -50.59 15.96 24.28
C PHE A 81 -51.01 14.59 24.81
N ASP A 82 -52.21 14.13 24.48
CA ASP A 82 -52.52 12.70 24.45
C ASP A 82 -53.39 12.40 23.23
N ARG A 83 -52.72 12.34 22.07
CA ARG A 83 -53.27 11.67 20.90
C ARG A 83 -52.60 10.31 20.81
N GLU A 84 -53.13 9.36 21.57
CA GLU A 84 -52.90 7.94 21.38
C GLU A 84 -53.26 7.64 19.91
N SER A 85 -52.25 7.33 19.09
CA SER A 85 -52.46 7.04 17.67
C SER A 85 -53.25 5.75 17.55
N GLU A 86 -54.51 5.84 17.08
CA GLU A 86 -55.27 4.67 16.67
C GLU A 86 -54.42 3.81 15.71
N PRO A 87 -54.44 2.47 15.83
CA PRO A 87 -53.74 1.62 14.88
C PRO A 87 -54.29 1.89 13.49
N MET A 88 -53.44 2.33 12.55
CA MET A 88 -53.84 2.43 11.15
C MET A 88 -54.33 1.04 10.70
N ASP A 89 -55.63 0.93 10.43
CA ASP A 89 -56.21 -0.25 9.79
C ASP A 89 -55.85 -0.23 8.29
N VAL A 90 -54.59 -0.52 8.01
CA VAL A 90 -54.06 -0.57 6.65
C VAL A 90 -54.60 -1.84 5.98
N ASP A 91 -55.25 -1.68 4.82
CA ASP A 91 -55.76 -2.80 4.04
C ASP A 91 -54.64 -3.83 3.80
N LYS A 92 -54.90 -5.09 4.18
CA LYS A 92 -53.99 -6.22 3.97
C LYS A 92 -53.54 -6.34 2.51
N ARG A 93 -54.35 -5.90 1.55
CA ARG A 93 -53.99 -5.86 0.12
C ARG A 93 -52.82 -4.93 -0.17
N ILE A 94 -52.73 -3.79 0.53
CA ILE A 94 -51.63 -2.84 0.39
C ILE A 94 -50.33 -3.45 0.94
N ILE A 95 -50.41 -4.08 2.11
CA ILE A 95 -49.26 -4.75 2.75
C ILE A 95 -48.72 -5.88 1.86
N ILE A 96 -49.62 -6.72 1.31
CA ILE A 96 -49.26 -7.78 0.36
C ILE A 96 -48.64 -7.18 -0.91
N GLY A 97 -49.22 -6.10 -1.45
CA GLY A 97 -48.69 -5.40 -2.62
C GLY A 97 -47.26 -4.89 -2.42
N MET A 98 -46.95 -4.33 -1.24
CA MET A 98 -45.59 -3.88 -0.91
C MET A 98 -44.59 -5.04 -0.81
N GLN A 99 -44.99 -6.18 -0.23
CA GLN A 99 -44.13 -7.37 -0.14
C GLN A 99 -43.84 -7.97 -1.53
N ILE A 100 -44.85 -8.05 -2.39
CA ILE A 100 -44.66 -8.49 -3.79
C ILE A 100 -43.76 -7.50 -4.52
N GLY A 101 -43.99 -6.20 -4.36
CA GLY A 101 -43.14 -5.16 -4.92
C GLY A 101 -41.68 -5.31 -4.50
N ALA A 102 -41.42 -5.52 -3.20
CA ALA A 102 -40.07 -5.75 -2.69
C ALA A 102 -39.35 -6.91 -3.40
N VAL A 103 -40.04 -8.05 -3.59
CA VAL A 103 -39.48 -9.21 -4.31
C VAL A 103 -39.21 -8.87 -5.78
N VAL A 104 -40.12 -8.16 -6.45
CA VAL A 104 -39.95 -7.76 -7.85
C VAL A 104 -38.73 -6.86 -8.03
N PHE A 105 -38.51 -5.89 -7.15
CA PHE A 105 -37.33 -5.02 -7.21
C PHE A 105 -36.03 -5.80 -6.99
N VAL A 106 -36.00 -6.75 -6.06
CA VAL A 106 -34.83 -7.63 -5.85
C VAL A 106 -34.56 -8.49 -7.08
N LEU A 107 -35.59 -9.12 -7.66
CA LEU A 107 -35.45 -9.92 -8.88
C LEU A 107 -34.99 -9.09 -10.08
N PHE A 108 -35.54 -7.88 -10.22
CA PHE A 108 -35.12 -6.96 -11.29
C PHE A 108 -33.65 -6.55 -11.15
N SER A 109 -33.20 -6.28 -9.92
CA SER A 109 -31.77 -6.03 -9.66
C SER A 109 -30.90 -7.23 -10.02
N LEU A 110 -31.30 -8.45 -9.67
CA LEU A 110 -30.55 -9.67 -9.99
C LEU A 110 -30.48 -9.92 -11.50
N ILE A 111 -31.59 -9.74 -12.22
CA ILE A 111 -31.63 -9.86 -13.68
C ILE A 111 -30.74 -8.81 -14.33
N LYS A 112 -30.75 -7.57 -13.84
CA LYS A 112 -29.90 -6.50 -14.36
C LYS A 112 -28.41 -6.82 -14.15
N ILE A 113 -28.02 -7.31 -12.97
CA ILE A 113 -26.65 -7.78 -12.71
C ILE A 113 -26.25 -8.88 -13.71
N LEU A 114 -27.15 -9.84 -13.98
CA LEU A 114 -26.92 -10.90 -14.97
C LEU A 114 -26.78 -10.39 -16.41
N GLN A 115 -27.48 -9.30 -16.78
CA GLN A 115 -27.46 -8.74 -18.12
C GLN A 115 -26.23 -7.85 -18.37
N ASP A 116 -25.85 -7.04 -17.38
CA ASP A 116 -24.77 -6.06 -17.56
C ASP A 116 -23.38 -6.71 -17.44
N GLY A 117 -23.25 -7.84 -16.72
CA GLY A 117 -21.96 -8.52 -16.52
C GLY A 117 -20.98 -7.73 -15.64
N TRP A 118 -19.97 -8.37 -15.06
CA TRP A 118 -19.06 -7.68 -14.12
C TRP A 118 -18.18 -6.61 -14.80
N ASN A 119 -17.72 -6.89 -16.01
CA ASN A 119 -16.69 -6.08 -16.70
C ASN A 119 -17.24 -4.85 -17.43
N TYR A 120 -18.56 -4.77 -17.68
CA TYR A 120 -19.15 -3.67 -18.47
C TYR A 120 -19.97 -2.68 -17.63
N VAL A 121 -19.99 -2.85 -16.30
CA VAL A 121 -20.79 -2.03 -15.39
C VAL A 121 -20.02 -0.78 -14.97
N THR A 122 -20.50 0.39 -15.41
CA THR A 122 -19.98 1.68 -14.96
C THR A 122 -20.31 1.93 -13.49
N ILE A 123 -19.62 2.88 -12.85
CA ILE A 123 -19.96 3.33 -11.48
C ILE A 123 -21.44 3.76 -11.40
N THR A 124 -21.96 4.41 -12.44
CA THR A 124 -23.36 4.84 -12.52
C THR A 124 -24.33 3.65 -12.49
N ASP A 125 -24.02 2.56 -13.18
CA ASP A 125 -24.85 1.35 -13.18
C ASP A 125 -24.88 0.66 -11.81
N ARG A 126 -23.76 0.70 -11.07
CA ARG A 126 -23.69 0.22 -9.67
C ARG A 126 -24.61 1.04 -8.76
N PHE A 127 -24.61 2.36 -8.90
CA PHE A 127 -25.49 3.24 -8.12
C PHE A 127 -26.97 2.96 -8.44
N VAL A 128 -27.32 2.76 -9.71
CA VAL A 128 -28.69 2.43 -10.12
C VAL A 128 -29.14 1.11 -9.50
N ASN A 129 -28.30 0.07 -9.54
CA ASN A 129 -28.61 -1.23 -8.92
C ASN A 129 -28.78 -1.13 -7.40
N PHE A 130 -27.91 -0.40 -6.72
CA PHE A 130 -28.07 -0.16 -5.28
C PHE A 130 -29.36 0.59 -4.96
N ALA A 131 -29.75 1.58 -5.77
CA ALA A 131 -31.00 2.30 -5.60
C ALA A 131 -32.22 1.38 -5.74
N ILE A 132 -32.21 0.47 -6.72
CA ILE A 132 -33.27 -0.53 -6.94
C ILE A 132 -33.40 -1.45 -5.71
N ILE A 133 -32.29 -1.96 -5.17
CA ILE A 133 -32.30 -2.79 -3.95
C ILE A 133 -32.80 -2.00 -2.75
N ALA A 134 -32.37 -0.75 -2.60
CA ALA A 134 -32.81 0.12 -1.51
C ALA A 134 -34.33 0.39 -1.56
N VAL A 135 -34.90 0.58 -2.76
CA VAL A 135 -36.35 0.70 -2.95
C VAL A 135 -37.05 -0.61 -2.56
N GLY A 136 -36.56 -1.77 -3.01
CA GLY A 136 -37.11 -3.07 -2.63
C GLY A 136 -37.09 -3.31 -1.12
N TRP A 137 -35.96 -3.00 -0.47
CA TRP A 137 -35.82 -3.08 0.98
C TRP A 137 -36.72 -2.08 1.72
N GLY A 138 -36.88 -0.87 1.20
CA GLY A 138 -37.80 0.15 1.71
C GLY A 138 -39.26 -0.30 1.66
N LEU A 139 -39.68 -0.96 0.59
CA LEU A 139 -41.03 -1.55 0.48
C LEU A 139 -41.22 -2.69 1.49
N TYR A 140 -40.22 -3.57 1.65
CA TYR A 140 -40.28 -4.65 2.63
C TYR A 140 -40.40 -4.13 4.07
N THR A 141 -39.53 -3.20 4.46
CA THR A 141 -39.53 -2.60 5.79
C THR A 141 -40.77 -1.75 6.04
N GLY A 142 -41.21 -0.97 5.05
CA GLY A 142 -42.47 -0.21 5.11
C GLY A 142 -43.69 -1.11 5.35
N SER A 143 -43.75 -2.28 4.70
CA SER A 143 -44.83 -3.25 4.93
C SER A 143 -44.84 -3.81 6.36
N SER A 144 -43.65 -3.96 6.96
CA SER A 144 -43.49 -4.43 8.34
C SER A 144 -43.88 -3.37 9.37
N VAL A 145 -43.62 -2.10 9.07
CA VAL A 145 -44.10 -0.95 9.88
C VAL A 145 -45.61 -0.86 9.82
N MET A 146 -46.21 -0.93 8.63
CA MET A 146 -47.67 -0.86 8.45
C MET A 146 -48.43 -2.04 9.07
N SER A 147 -47.77 -3.19 9.26
CA SER A 147 -48.35 -4.36 9.92
C SER A 147 -48.08 -4.42 11.43
N ASN A 148 -47.49 -3.37 12.02
CA ASN A 148 -47.01 -3.35 13.41
C ASN A 148 -46.06 -4.52 13.76
N ALA A 149 -45.41 -5.11 12.75
CA ALA A 149 -44.49 -6.24 12.88
C ALA A 149 -43.01 -5.82 12.76
N PHE A 150 -42.73 -4.51 12.81
CA PHE A 150 -41.39 -3.98 12.61
C PHE A 150 -40.44 -4.36 13.74
N SER A 151 -39.25 -4.80 13.35
CA SER A 151 -38.15 -5.06 14.27
C SER A 151 -36.88 -4.48 13.66
N PRO A 152 -36.21 -3.52 14.34
CA PRO A 152 -34.95 -2.93 13.86
C PRO A 152 -33.88 -3.99 13.57
N VAL A 153 -33.82 -5.03 14.41
CA VAL A 153 -32.88 -6.15 14.24
C VAL A 153 -33.18 -6.92 12.97
N LYS A 154 -34.45 -7.24 12.68
CA LYS A 154 -34.83 -7.94 11.44
C LYS A 154 -34.58 -7.09 10.20
N ALA A 155 -34.81 -5.78 10.28
CA ALA A 155 -34.54 -4.84 9.19
C ALA A 155 -33.03 -4.73 8.89
N GLY A 156 -32.19 -4.71 9.92
CA GLY A 156 -30.73 -4.72 9.77
C GLY A 156 -30.22 -6.04 9.15
N ILE A 157 -30.74 -7.18 9.63
CA ILE A 157 -30.39 -8.50 9.07
C ILE A 157 -30.82 -8.61 7.60
N SER A 158 -32.02 -8.14 7.24
CA SER A 158 -32.50 -8.20 5.86
C SER A 158 -31.71 -7.29 4.92
N ALA A 159 -31.28 -6.11 5.39
CA ALA A 159 -30.38 -5.23 4.63
C ALA A 159 -29.04 -5.94 4.36
N GLY A 160 -28.42 -6.50 5.41
CA GLY A 160 -27.16 -7.25 5.28
C GLY A 160 -27.28 -8.46 4.35
N ALA A 161 -28.38 -9.20 4.43
CA ALA A 161 -28.64 -10.34 3.54
C ALA A 161 -28.78 -9.93 2.07
N LEU A 162 -29.44 -8.80 1.78
CA LEU A 162 -29.57 -8.29 0.41
C LEU A 162 -28.22 -7.84 -0.16
N VAL A 163 -27.39 -7.18 0.66
CA VAL A 163 -26.01 -6.82 0.27
C VAL A 163 -25.18 -8.07 -0.01
N LEU A 164 -25.28 -9.10 0.84
CA LEU A 164 -24.56 -10.36 0.62
C LEU A 164 -25.03 -11.07 -0.66
N ILE A 165 -26.35 -11.15 -0.90
CA ILE A 165 -26.92 -11.72 -2.13
C ILE A 165 -26.44 -10.94 -3.36
N TYR A 166 -26.38 -9.61 -3.28
CA TYR A 166 -25.84 -8.77 -4.34
C TYR A 166 -24.38 -9.10 -4.63
N ILE A 167 -23.54 -9.17 -3.60
CA ILE A 167 -22.11 -9.53 -3.74
C ILE A 167 -21.96 -10.91 -4.36
N LEU A 168 -22.69 -11.91 -3.86
CA LEU A 168 -22.63 -13.29 -4.35
C LEU A 168 -23.14 -13.41 -5.79
N ALA A 169 -24.24 -12.73 -6.14
CA ALA A 169 -24.76 -12.71 -7.51
C ALA A 169 -23.78 -12.02 -8.46
N SER A 170 -23.15 -10.93 -8.01
CA SER A 170 -22.13 -10.23 -8.80
C SER A 170 -20.92 -11.11 -9.07
N ILE A 171 -20.43 -11.82 -8.05
CA ILE A 171 -19.37 -12.84 -8.22
C ILE A 171 -19.82 -13.95 -9.19
N GLY A 172 -21.07 -14.40 -9.06
CA GLY A 172 -21.67 -15.41 -9.94
C GLY A 172 -21.68 -15.00 -11.42
N THR A 173 -21.87 -13.72 -11.73
CA THR A 173 -21.87 -13.26 -13.14
C THR A 173 -20.52 -13.33 -13.83
N MET A 174 -19.40 -13.34 -13.09
CA MET A 174 -18.09 -13.63 -13.67
C MET A 174 -18.04 -15.03 -14.34
N PHE A 175 -18.89 -15.95 -13.90
CA PHE A 175 -18.99 -17.31 -14.44
C PHE A 175 -20.06 -17.47 -15.54
N ILE A 176 -20.88 -16.44 -15.81
CA ILE A 176 -22.03 -16.53 -16.73
C ILE A 176 -21.76 -15.80 -18.05
N VAL A 177 -20.93 -14.75 -18.04
CA VAL A 177 -20.65 -13.94 -19.25
C VAL A 177 -19.66 -14.62 -20.21
N ALA A 178 -18.77 -15.47 -19.70
CA ALA A 178 -18.08 -16.42 -20.58
C ALA A 178 -19.10 -17.51 -20.96
N GLY A 179 -19.48 -17.59 -22.23
CA GLY A 179 -20.47 -18.53 -22.75
C GLY A 179 -20.00 -19.99 -22.72
N GLY A 180 -19.54 -20.46 -21.56
CA GLY A 180 -18.75 -21.67 -21.38
C GLY A 180 -17.26 -21.47 -21.68
N GLY A 181 -16.78 -20.26 -21.99
CA GLY A 181 -15.39 -19.99 -22.36
C GLY A 181 -14.39 -19.90 -21.19
N VAL A 182 -13.12 -19.68 -21.53
CA VAL A 182 -12.05 -19.39 -20.55
C VAL A 182 -12.07 -17.91 -20.16
N THR A 183 -11.90 -17.60 -18.87
CA THR A 183 -11.82 -16.25 -18.31
C THR A 183 -10.50 -16.01 -17.58
N ILE A 184 -10.14 -14.73 -17.44
CA ILE A 184 -8.98 -14.28 -16.67
C ILE A 184 -9.38 -14.18 -15.20
N ALA A 185 -8.64 -14.90 -14.35
CA ALA A 185 -8.86 -14.97 -12.91
C ALA A 185 -8.01 -13.95 -12.14
N SER A 186 -6.75 -13.82 -12.53
CA SER A 186 -5.81 -12.86 -11.96
C SER A 186 -4.74 -12.52 -12.99
N VAL A 187 -4.25 -11.29 -12.87
CA VAL A 187 -3.05 -10.78 -13.52
C VAL A 187 -2.25 -10.14 -12.39
N GLU A 188 -1.10 -10.70 -12.08
CA GLU A 188 -0.25 -10.27 -10.97
C GLU A 188 1.18 -10.08 -11.49
N LEU A 189 1.85 -9.00 -11.11
CA LEU A 189 3.27 -8.81 -11.42
C LEU A 189 4.10 -9.36 -10.26
N ASP A 190 4.97 -10.33 -10.54
CA ASP A 190 6.02 -10.75 -9.60
C ASP A 190 7.27 -9.92 -9.84
N GLY A 191 7.39 -8.84 -9.05
CA GLY A 191 8.53 -7.93 -9.10
C GLY A 191 9.87 -8.56 -8.71
N ALA A 192 9.91 -9.74 -8.09
CA ALA A 192 11.17 -10.38 -7.73
C ALA A 192 11.79 -11.19 -8.88
N ASN A 193 10.97 -11.62 -9.84
CA ASN A 193 11.41 -12.41 -11.00
C ASN A 193 11.15 -11.68 -12.33
N ASP A 194 10.61 -10.46 -12.29
CA ASP A 194 10.17 -9.69 -13.46
C ASP A 194 9.23 -10.49 -14.39
N GLU A 195 8.23 -11.13 -13.78
CA GLU A 195 7.29 -12.03 -14.46
C GLU A 195 5.83 -11.58 -14.26
N LEU A 196 5.01 -11.68 -15.31
CA LEU A 196 3.56 -11.47 -15.25
C LEU A 196 2.84 -12.81 -15.05
N ASP A 197 2.36 -13.05 -13.83
CA ASP A 197 1.61 -14.23 -13.43
C ASP A 197 0.14 -14.14 -13.83
N LEU A 198 -0.26 -15.03 -14.73
CA LEU A 198 -1.61 -15.12 -15.25
C LEU A 198 -2.31 -16.39 -14.74
N LYS A 199 -3.53 -16.23 -14.25
CA LYS A 199 -4.39 -17.37 -13.86
C LYS A 199 -5.69 -17.30 -14.64
N PHE A 200 -6.19 -18.45 -15.05
CA PHE A 200 -7.39 -18.59 -15.87
C PHE A 200 -8.37 -19.58 -15.27
N PHE A 201 -9.65 -19.40 -15.54
CA PHE A 201 -10.72 -20.34 -15.21
C PHE A 201 -11.48 -20.76 -16.45
N GLY A 202 -11.90 -22.01 -16.53
CA GLY A 202 -12.73 -22.49 -17.64
C GLY A 202 -13.14 -23.95 -17.49
N PRO A 203 -13.85 -24.52 -18.47
CA PRO A 203 -14.20 -25.93 -18.46
C PRO A 203 -12.97 -26.83 -18.68
N SER A 204 -12.92 -27.96 -17.97
CA SER A 204 -11.91 -28.99 -18.18
C SER A 204 -11.77 -29.39 -19.65
N GLY A 205 -10.53 -29.40 -20.14
CA GLY A 205 -10.16 -29.75 -21.50
C GLY A 205 -10.42 -28.68 -22.57
N MET A 206 -10.85 -27.48 -22.19
CA MET A 206 -11.03 -26.39 -23.15
C MET A 206 -9.68 -25.78 -23.55
N ASP A 207 -9.40 -25.78 -24.85
CA ASP A 207 -8.24 -25.07 -25.42
C ASP A 207 -8.49 -23.56 -25.41
N TYR A 208 -7.42 -22.80 -25.17
CA TYR A 208 -7.42 -21.34 -25.19
C TYR A 208 -6.07 -20.78 -25.63
N THR A 209 -6.11 -19.58 -26.19
CA THR A 209 -4.94 -18.77 -26.55
C THR A 209 -4.91 -17.55 -25.64
N VAL A 210 -3.77 -17.31 -25.00
CA VAL A 210 -3.47 -16.08 -24.25
C VAL A 210 -2.61 -15.20 -25.15
N GLU A 211 -2.96 -13.93 -25.25
CA GLU A 211 -2.20 -12.90 -25.94
C GLU A 211 -1.92 -11.76 -24.96
N ILE A 212 -0.68 -11.28 -24.91
CA ILE A 212 -0.34 -9.99 -24.30
C ILE A 212 -0.30 -8.97 -25.42
N LEU A 213 -1.08 -7.91 -25.28
CA LEU A 213 -1.19 -6.83 -26.23
C LEU A 213 -0.57 -5.56 -25.65
N VAL A 214 0.19 -4.87 -26.49
CA VAL A 214 0.69 -3.51 -26.25
C VAL A 214 0.10 -2.61 -27.33
N ASP A 215 -0.68 -1.61 -26.94
CA ASP A 215 -1.45 -0.73 -27.84
C ASP A 215 -2.29 -1.52 -28.87
N GLY A 216 -2.85 -2.65 -28.44
CA GLY A 216 -3.66 -3.53 -29.28
C GLY A 216 -2.89 -4.38 -30.29
N ALA A 217 -1.56 -4.33 -30.30
CA ALA A 217 -0.71 -5.24 -31.06
C ALA A 217 -0.24 -6.41 -30.18
N VAL A 218 -0.27 -7.63 -30.71
CA VAL A 218 0.17 -8.83 -29.97
C VAL A 218 1.69 -8.83 -29.82
N SER A 219 2.16 -8.77 -28.57
CA SER A 219 3.58 -8.83 -28.22
C SER A 219 4.01 -10.24 -27.80
N ALA A 220 3.16 -10.95 -27.08
CA ALA A 220 3.39 -12.35 -26.69
C ALA A 220 2.12 -13.18 -26.87
N SER A 221 2.26 -14.47 -27.15
CA SER A 221 1.14 -15.39 -27.32
C SER A 221 1.47 -16.80 -26.82
N HIS A 222 0.51 -17.45 -26.18
CA HIS A 222 0.66 -18.81 -25.65
C HIS A 222 -0.64 -19.61 -25.79
N ASP A 223 -0.55 -20.80 -26.38
CA ASP A 223 -1.66 -21.75 -26.47
C ASP A 223 -1.58 -22.77 -25.34
N SER A 224 -2.71 -23.04 -24.69
CA SER A 224 -2.82 -24.01 -23.62
C SER A 224 -4.23 -24.59 -23.51
N SER A 225 -4.45 -25.47 -22.54
CA SER A 225 -5.76 -26.04 -22.26
C SER A 225 -6.04 -26.08 -20.77
N ILE A 226 -7.31 -25.89 -20.40
CA ILE A 226 -7.73 -25.94 -19.01
C ILE A 226 -7.63 -27.38 -18.54
N ASN A 227 -6.92 -27.63 -17.44
CA ASN A 227 -6.77 -28.98 -16.92
C ASN A 227 -8.06 -29.47 -16.24
N VAL A 228 -8.32 -29.03 -15.01
CA VAL A 228 -9.55 -29.36 -14.28
C VAL A 228 -10.54 -28.22 -14.40
N ASP A 229 -10.23 -27.09 -13.79
CA ASP A 229 -11.01 -25.86 -13.84
C ASP A 229 -10.11 -24.63 -14.00
N ARG A 230 -8.79 -24.81 -14.01
CA ARG A 230 -7.79 -23.76 -13.97
C ARG A 230 -6.70 -23.95 -15.02
N GLY A 231 -6.20 -22.81 -15.50
CA GLY A 231 -4.96 -22.66 -16.24
C GLY A 231 -4.07 -21.62 -15.57
N SER A 232 -2.78 -21.66 -15.85
CA SER A 232 -1.82 -20.65 -15.43
C SER A 232 -0.72 -20.51 -16.45
N HIS A 233 -0.20 -19.30 -16.60
CA HIS A 233 0.93 -19.00 -17.44
C HIS A 233 1.71 -17.85 -16.80
N SER A 234 3.03 -17.87 -16.91
CA SER A 234 3.88 -16.74 -16.55
C SER A 234 4.59 -16.27 -17.81
N VAL A 235 4.74 -14.96 -17.96
CA VAL A 235 5.43 -14.33 -19.09
C VAL A 235 6.46 -13.35 -18.55
N ASP A 236 7.70 -13.48 -19.01
CA ASP A 236 8.77 -12.56 -18.68
C ASP A 236 8.40 -11.16 -19.16
N VAL A 237 8.51 -10.14 -18.30
CA VAL A 237 8.14 -8.77 -18.64
C VAL A 237 8.97 -8.23 -19.80
N GLU A 238 10.24 -8.61 -19.88
CA GLU A 238 11.14 -8.25 -20.98
C GLU A 238 10.62 -8.67 -22.37
N ASP A 239 9.80 -9.73 -22.46
CA ASP A 239 9.28 -10.23 -23.74
C ASP A 239 8.23 -9.29 -24.36
N PHE A 240 7.59 -8.45 -23.56
CA PHE A 240 6.53 -7.54 -24.02
C PHE A 240 6.70 -6.09 -23.56
N TRP A 241 7.73 -5.76 -22.77
CA TRP A 241 8.00 -4.41 -22.31
C TRP A 241 8.20 -3.44 -23.48
N ALA A 242 7.45 -2.33 -23.46
CA ALA A 242 7.53 -1.27 -24.48
C ALA A 242 7.72 0.14 -23.90
N GLY A 243 7.89 0.25 -22.58
CA GLY A 243 7.99 1.52 -21.85
C GLY A 243 6.84 1.73 -20.87
N ASN A 244 6.88 2.86 -20.15
CA ASN A 244 5.86 3.18 -19.15
C ASN A 244 4.46 3.32 -19.75
N ALA A 245 3.45 2.83 -19.03
CA ALA A 245 2.05 2.97 -19.40
C ALA A 245 1.52 4.40 -19.25
N GLU A 246 2.07 5.17 -18.30
CA GLU A 246 1.64 6.53 -17.98
C GLU A 246 2.84 7.47 -17.79
N ASP A 247 2.61 8.77 -17.96
CA ASP A 247 3.56 9.81 -17.56
C ASP A 247 3.43 10.16 -16.05
N MET A 248 4.28 11.07 -15.56
CA MET A 248 4.23 11.52 -14.15
C MET A 248 2.89 12.17 -13.74
N ASN A 249 2.10 12.62 -14.70
CA ASN A 249 0.80 13.28 -14.52
C ASN A 249 -0.38 12.32 -14.74
N GLU A 250 -0.13 11.01 -14.84
CA GLU A 250 -1.14 9.96 -15.08
C GLU A 250 -1.82 10.06 -16.45
N ASN A 251 -1.17 10.70 -17.43
CA ASN A 251 -1.62 10.61 -18.81
C ASN A 251 -1.15 9.29 -19.42
N SER A 252 -2.08 8.54 -20.00
CA SER A 252 -1.76 7.28 -20.68
C SER A 252 -0.85 7.50 -21.89
N LEU A 253 0.24 6.75 -21.93
CA LEU A 253 1.23 6.67 -23.00
C LEU A 253 1.07 5.37 -23.79
N LEU A 254 0.92 4.24 -23.08
CA LEU A 254 0.77 2.90 -23.64
C LEU A 254 -0.35 2.15 -22.91
N THR A 255 -1.02 1.25 -23.62
CA THR A 255 -2.02 0.34 -23.04
C THR A 255 -1.50 -1.10 -23.05
N TYR A 256 -1.49 -1.73 -21.89
CA TYR A 256 -1.14 -3.15 -21.72
C TYR A 256 -2.38 -3.97 -21.40
N GLU A 257 -2.67 -4.99 -22.21
CA GLU A 257 -3.86 -5.83 -22.08
C GLU A 257 -3.50 -7.31 -22.18
N VAL A 258 -4.06 -8.14 -21.29
CA VAL A 258 -4.11 -9.59 -21.49
C VAL A 258 -5.43 -9.91 -22.18
N LYS A 259 -5.38 -10.62 -23.30
CA LYS A 259 -6.55 -11.17 -23.97
C LYS A 259 -6.48 -12.70 -23.95
N VAL A 260 -7.61 -13.32 -23.64
CA VAL A 260 -7.79 -14.77 -23.72
C VAL A 260 -8.90 -15.09 -24.70
N THR A 261 -8.60 -15.97 -25.66
CA THR A 261 -9.54 -16.42 -26.68
C THR A 261 -9.77 -17.92 -26.54
N SER A 262 -11.03 -18.34 -26.55
CA SER A 262 -11.44 -19.75 -26.47
C SER A 262 -12.67 -19.99 -27.36
N GLU A 263 -13.05 -21.25 -27.58
CA GLU A 263 -14.28 -21.57 -28.35
C GLU A 263 -15.55 -20.93 -27.73
N GLY A 264 -15.57 -20.72 -26.42
CA GLY A 264 -16.69 -20.13 -25.69
C GLY A 264 -16.69 -18.60 -25.65
N GLY A 265 -15.72 -17.93 -26.30
CA GLY A 265 -15.63 -16.47 -26.40
C GLY A 265 -14.26 -15.91 -26.04
N GLU A 266 -14.21 -14.58 -25.92
CA GLU A 266 -13.02 -13.81 -25.56
C GLU A 266 -13.21 -13.10 -24.22
N ALA A 267 -12.12 -12.95 -23.47
CA ALA A 267 -12.04 -12.13 -22.26
C ALA A 267 -10.77 -11.27 -22.33
N SER A 268 -10.81 -10.05 -21.82
CA SER A 268 -9.63 -9.19 -21.72
C SER A 268 -9.54 -8.47 -20.39
N PHE A 269 -8.32 -8.06 -20.04
CA PHE A 269 -7.99 -7.35 -18.80
C PHE A 269 -6.86 -6.35 -19.04
N ASP A 270 -7.11 -5.08 -18.77
CA ASP A 270 -6.10 -4.02 -18.75
C ASP A 270 -5.25 -4.13 -17.49
N PHE A 271 -3.93 -4.16 -17.66
CA PHE A 271 -2.96 -4.15 -16.57
C PHE A 271 -1.93 -3.02 -16.69
N SER A 272 -2.28 -1.96 -17.42
CA SER A 272 -1.43 -0.79 -17.67
C SER A 272 -0.87 -0.17 -16.37
N HIS A 273 -1.68 -0.15 -15.31
CA HIS A 273 -1.30 0.35 -13.98
C HIS A 273 -0.13 -0.41 -13.31
N LEU A 274 0.24 -1.60 -13.79
CA LEU A 274 1.39 -2.36 -13.31
C LEU A 274 2.68 -2.02 -14.09
N MET A 275 2.56 -1.32 -15.21
CA MET A 275 3.63 -1.17 -16.22
C MET A 275 4.27 0.23 -16.20
N ASN A 276 4.39 0.84 -15.02
CA ASN A 276 5.20 2.03 -14.79
C ASN A 276 6.47 1.62 -14.05
N ARG A 277 7.53 1.31 -14.81
CA ARG A 277 8.76 0.64 -14.32
C ARG A 277 10.05 1.39 -14.71
N GLU A 278 10.04 2.22 -15.74
CA GLU A 278 11.23 2.98 -16.12
C GLU A 278 11.31 4.30 -15.36
N MET A 279 12.45 4.55 -14.71
CA MET A 279 12.78 5.85 -14.12
C MET A 279 13.56 6.69 -15.12
N ASP A 280 13.02 7.86 -15.45
CA ASP A 280 13.61 8.77 -16.43
C ASP A 280 13.97 10.13 -15.82
N THR A 281 13.88 10.28 -14.49
CA THR A 281 14.22 11.52 -13.80
C THR A 281 14.79 11.24 -12.41
N GLY A 282 15.79 12.04 -12.01
CA GLY A 282 16.33 12.02 -10.67
C GLY A 282 16.88 13.39 -10.26
N PHE A 283 16.54 13.82 -9.05
CA PHE A 283 16.96 15.12 -8.51
C PHE A 283 17.52 14.98 -7.10
N VAL A 284 18.31 15.98 -6.70
CA VAL A 284 18.77 16.10 -5.32
C VAL A 284 18.22 17.33 -4.62
N ARG A 285 17.98 17.17 -3.31
CA ARG A 285 17.69 18.24 -2.38
C ARG A 285 18.88 18.41 -1.46
N ILE A 286 19.31 19.65 -1.31
CA ILE A 286 20.55 19.98 -0.62
C ILE A 286 20.20 20.89 0.55
N ASN A 287 20.66 20.52 1.75
CA ASN A 287 20.56 21.37 2.93
C ASN A 287 21.96 21.66 3.46
N GLU A 288 22.36 22.93 3.43
CA GLU A 288 23.64 23.37 3.99
C GLU A 288 23.68 23.18 5.52
N LYS A 289 24.80 22.67 6.05
CA LYS A 289 25.04 22.50 7.48
C LYS A 289 26.20 23.38 7.91
N PHE A 290 25.95 24.24 8.89
CA PHE A 290 26.94 25.12 9.49
C PHE A 290 26.67 25.29 10.98
N THR A 291 27.71 25.65 11.71
CA THR A 291 27.59 26.16 13.08
C THR A 291 27.74 27.67 13.08
N THR A 292 27.31 28.30 14.16
CA THR A 292 27.49 29.74 14.37
C THR A 292 28.39 29.94 15.57
N ASN A 293 29.51 30.62 15.37
CA ASN A 293 30.45 30.89 16.45
C ASN A 293 29.89 31.99 17.40
N SER A 294 30.62 32.30 18.48
CA SER A 294 30.18 33.30 19.46
C SER A 294 30.08 34.73 18.93
N ASN A 295 30.67 35.02 17.77
CA ASN A 295 30.60 36.32 17.11
C ASN A 295 29.43 36.42 16.10
N GLY A 296 28.73 35.31 15.85
CA GLY A 296 27.66 35.23 14.86
C GLY A 296 28.14 34.80 13.47
N ASP A 297 29.43 34.49 13.29
CA ASP A 297 29.95 34.04 12.00
C ASP A 297 29.57 32.58 11.76
N LYS A 298 29.26 32.25 10.50
CA LYS A 298 28.99 30.88 10.08
C LYS A 298 30.30 30.12 9.88
N GLU A 299 30.31 28.85 10.25
CA GLU A 299 31.38 27.89 9.94
C GLU A 299 30.73 26.66 9.33
N TYR A 300 30.91 26.46 8.02
CA TYR A 300 30.23 25.39 7.27
C TYR A 300 30.88 24.04 7.54
N THR A 301 30.06 23.06 7.91
CA THR A 301 30.45 21.68 8.18
C THR A 301 30.29 20.81 6.94
N GLY A 302 29.30 21.09 6.09
CA GLY A 302 29.00 20.23 4.95
C GLY A 302 27.58 20.40 4.42
N ILE A 303 27.07 19.36 3.76
CA ILE A 303 25.71 19.32 3.21
C ILE A 303 25.00 18.02 3.57
N ASN A 304 23.68 18.08 3.78
CA ASN A 304 22.81 16.92 3.62
C ASN A 304 22.36 16.85 2.17
N VAL A 305 22.44 15.66 1.58
CA VAL A 305 21.96 15.40 0.23
C VAL A 305 20.85 14.35 0.31
N GLU A 306 19.66 14.70 -0.15
CA GLU A 306 18.56 13.76 -0.33
C GLU A 306 18.36 13.54 -1.82
N LEU A 307 18.12 12.29 -2.24
CA LEU A 307 17.91 11.88 -3.63
C LEU A 307 16.46 11.45 -3.80
N ILE A 308 15.86 11.84 -4.91
CA ILE A 308 14.62 11.26 -5.41
C ILE A 308 14.85 10.77 -6.84
N VAL A 309 14.24 9.65 -7.18
CA VAL A 309 14.20 9.10 -8.54
C VAL A 309 12.78 8.67 -8.86
N GLY A 310 12.38 8.82 -10.12
CA GLY A 310 11.00 8.56 -10.52
C GLY A 310 10.78 8.82 -12.00
N MET A 311 9.50 8.79 -12.39
CA MET A 311 9.04 9.31 -13.67
C MET A 311 8.93 10.82 -13.56
N GLY A 312 9.60 11.57 -14.42
CA GLY A 312 9.49 13.01 -14.48
C GLY A 312 8.78 13.49 -15.73
N SER A 313 8.97 14.78 -16.02
CA SER A 313 8.49 15.43 -17.21
C SER A 313 9.67 16.08 -17.92
N PRO A 314 9.73 16.04 -19.26
CA PRO A 314 10.75 16.76 -20.02
C PRO A 314 10.78 18.27 -19.76
N ASP A 315 9.65 18.84 -19.32
CA ASP A 315 9.51 20.26 -19.01
C ASP A 315 9.65 20.57 -17.50
N ALA A 316 10.07 19.60 -16.69
CA ALA A 316 10.24 19.77 -15.25
C ALA A 316 11.20 20.92 -14.95
N SER A 317 10.76 21.84 -14.09
CA SER A 317 11.59 22.94 -13.61
C SER A 317 12.01 22.66 -12.17
N PHE A 318 13.25 22.97 -11.84
CA PHE A 318 13.69 23.05 -10.46
C PHE A 318 14.64 24.23 -10.32
N GLY A 319 14.90 24.61 -9.08
CA GLY A 319 15.74 25.71 -8.68
C GLY A 319 15.90 25.72 -7.17
N PHE A 320 16.49 26.80 -6.66
CA PHE A 320 16.63 27.02 -5.24
C PHE A 320 16.17 28.42 -4.87
N ASP A 321 15.25 28.51 -3.89
CA ASP A 321 14.84 29.77 -3.28
C ASP A 321 15.02 29.70 -1.76
N ASN A 322 15.69 30.70 -1.19
CA ASN A 322 15.98 30.77 0.25
C ASN A 322 16.59 29.47 0.82
N ASN A 323 17.59 28.89 0.14
CA ASN A 323 18.23 27.61 0.49
C ASN A 323 17.31 26.38 0.45
N MET A 324 16.13 26.48 -0.16
CA MET A 324 15.22 25.36 -0.31
C MET A 324 15.13 24.95 -1.76
N PHE A 325 15.12 23.64 -2.00
CA PHE A 325 14.76 23.09 -3.30
C PHE A 325 13.35 23.58 -3.66
N THR A 326 13.20 24.09 -4.87
CA THR A 326 11.92 24.43 -5.48
C THR A 326 11.86 23.70 -6.81
N GLY A 327 10.80 22.94 -7.09
CA GLY A 327 10.69 22.29 -8.39
C GLY A 327 9.61 21.22 -8.47
N ASP A 328 9.47 20.67 -9.67
CA ASP A 328 8.58 19.56 -9.99
C ASP A 328 9.25 18.24 -9.58
N GLU A 329 8.78 17.67 -8.47
CA GLU A 329 9.32 16.39 -7.97
C GLU A 329 8.89 15.26 -8.91
N PRO A 330 9.80 14.34 -9.30
CA PRO A 330 9.43 13.18 -10.10
C PRO A 330 8.50 12.28 -9.28
N LYS A 331 7.58 11.62 -9.97
CA LYS A 331 6.65 10.65 -9.37
C LYS A 331 7.39 9.34 -9.12
N PRO A 332 7.62 8.94 -7.86
CA PRO A 332 8.27 7.67 -7.59
C PRO A 332 7.37 6.51 -8.01
N VAL A 333 7.99 5.46 -8.57
CA VAL A 333 7.29 4.21 -8.89
C VAL A 333 8.04 3.02 -8.28
N LYS A 334 7.38 1.87 -8.21
CA LYS A 334 8.00 0.64 -7.73
C LYS A 334 8.70 -0.02 -8.92
N SER A 335 10.02 -0.02 -8.88
CA SER A 335 10.83 -0.65 -9.93
C SER A 335 12.25 -0.90 -9.46
N ASP A 336 12.94 -1.71 -10.24
CA ASP A 336 14.30 -2.14 -10.04
C ASP A 336 15.25 -1.28 -10.86
N TRP A 337 16.26 -0.73 -10.20
CA TRP A 337 17.23 0.15 -10.81
C TRP A 337 18.50 0.25 -9.97
N THR A 338 19.58 0.67 -10.62
CA THR A 338 20.82 1.06 -9.95
C THR A 338 21.12 2.53 -10.23
N ALA A 339 21.34 3.33 -9.19
CA ALA A 339 21.69 4.74 -9.33
C ALA A 339 23.11 5.02 -8.83
N SER A 340 23.75 6.02 -9.44
CA SER A 340 24.99 6.62 -8.98
C SER A 340 24.86 8.14 -8.94
N LEU A 341 25.48 8.76 -7.95
CA LEU A 341 25.46 10.21 -7.74
C LEU A 341 26.89 10.75 -7.67
N ARG A 342 27.18 11.78 -8.48
CA ARG A 342 28.47 12.46 -8.51
C ARG A 342 28.28 13.95 -8.26
N ILE A 343 29.21 14.54 -7.52
CA ILE A 343 29.31 15.99 -7.34
C ILE A 343 30.44 16.50 -8.22
N LEU A 344 30.14 17.43 -9.11
CA LEU A 344 31.09 18.06 -10.02
C LEU A 344 31.20 19.56 -9.75
N GLN A 345 32.36 20.13 -10.03
CA GLN A 345 32.54 21.58 -10.18
C GLN A 345 33.16 21.82 -11.56
N GLY A 346 32.41 22.49 -12.45
CA GLY A 346 32.73 22.47 -13.88
C GLY A 346 32.75 21.03 -14.42
N SER A 347 33.86 20.61 -15.03
CA SER A 347 34.04 19.25 -15.55
C SER A 347 34.79 18.30 -14.61
N SER A 348 35.14 18.74 -13.38
CA SER A 348 35.92 17.95 -12.43
C SER A 348 35.01 17.30 -11.39
N VAL A 349 35.06 15.98 -11.30
CA VAL A 349 34.41 15.23 -10.21
C VAL A 349 35.11 15.55 -8.89
N LYS A 350 34.34 15.98 -7.91
CA LYS A 350 34.79 16.31 -6.56
C LYS A 350 34.49 15.19 -5.58
N TYR A 351 33.32 14.58 -5.71
CA TYR A 351 32.89 13.48 -4.87
C TYR A 351 32.02 12.51 -5.66
N THR A 352 32.06 11.23 -5.30
CA THR A 352 31.24 10.17 -5.89
C THR A 352 30.66 9.34 -4.75
N TYR A 353 29.34 9.26 -4.68
CA TYR A 353 28.66 8.32 -3.80
C TYR A 353 28.82 6.90 -4.34
N ASN A 354 28.77 5.91 -3.45
CA ASN A 354 28.65 4.51 -3.86
C ASN A 354 27.35 4.33 -4.66
N SER A 355 27.38 3.47 -5.68
CA SER A 355 26.17 3.08 -6.39
C SER A 355 25.20 2.39 -5.44
N ILE A 356 23.92 2.67 -5.60
CA ILE A 356 22.82 2.08 -4.84
C ILE A 356 21.92 1.29 -5.77
N THR A 357 21.42 0.16 -5.33
CA THR A 357 20.51 -0.70 -6.09
C THR A 357 19.21 -0.83 -5.32
N ALA A 358 18.11 -0.59 -6.02
CA ALA A 358 16.76 -0.71 -5.50
C ALA A 358 16.09 -1.96 -6.06
N GLU A 359 15.39 -2.68 -5.18
CA GLU A 359 14.49 -3.78 -5.51
C GLU A 359 13.08 -3.32 -5.14
N GLU A 360 12.19 -3.21 -6.11
CA GLU A 360 10.85 -2.62 -6.01
C GLU A 360 10.86 -1.21 -5.38
N GLY A 361 11.91 -0.43 -5.70
CA GLY A 361 12.14 0.90 -5.13
C GLY A 361 12.67 0.90 -3.69
N ILE A 362 13.12 -0.23 -3.14
CA ILE A 362 13.69 -0.34 -1.79
C ILE A 362 15.20 -0.55 -1.88
N VAL A 363 15.96 0.33 -1.23
CA VAL A 363 17.42 0.22 -1.12
C VAL A 363 17.80 -0.23 0.29
N PRO A 364 18.36 -1.44 0.46
CA PRO A 364 18.75 -1.95 1.77
C PRO A 364 19.69 -1.01 2.52
N GLY A 365 19.28 -0.61 3.73
CA GLY A 365 20.07 0.25 4.60
C GLY A 365 19.98 1.75 4.31
N LEU A 366 19.26 2.17 3.27
CA LEU A 366 19.02 3.59 2.97
C LEU A 366 17.55 3.98 3.09
N GLY A 367 16.64 3.24 2.45
CA GLY A 367 15.20 3.55 2.55
C GLY A 367 14.37 3.14 1.34
N GLU A 368 13.17 3.69 1.29
CA GLU A 368 12.12 3.39 0.31
C GLU A 368 11.97 4.58 -0.66
N PHE A 369 12.56 4.44 -1.84
CA PHE A 369 12.54 5.48 -2.89
C PHE A 369 11.20 5.56 -3.61
N TYR A 370 10.38 4.50 -3.61
CA TYR A 370 9.03 4.52 -4.19
C TYR A 370 8.02 5.40 -3.42
N PHE A 371 8.45 6.01 -2.30
CA PHE A 371 7.60 6.85 -1.45
C PHE A 371 8.01 8.33 -1.47
N SER A 372 9.29 8.65 -1.26
CA SER A 372 9.75 10.04 -1.15
C SER A 372 11.28 10.16 -1.32
N TRP A 373 11.78 11.36 -1.07
CA TRP A 373 13.20 11.68 -0.95
C TRP A 373 13.89 10.80 0.09
N VAL A 374 15.08 10.32 -0.23
CA VAL A 374 15.89 9.48 0.65
C VAL A 374 17.24 10.15 0.90
N GLN A 375 17.59 10.29 2.17
CA GLN A 375 18.86 10.86 2.60
C GLN A 375 20.04 9.96 2.18
N MET A 376 20.98 10.55 1.45
CA MET A 376 22.22 9.89 1.04
C MET A 376 23.22 9.85 2.20
N PRO A 377 24.04 8.79 2.30
CA PRO A 377 25.01 8.64 3.38
C PRO A 377 26.17 9.62 3.21
N GLY A 378 26.44 10.40 4.25
CA GLY A 378 27.56 11.31 4.35
C GLY A 378 28.80 10.67 4.98
N THR A 379 29.76 11.54 5.32
CA THR A 379 31.11 11.16 5.75
C THR A 379 31.53 11.84 7.06
N TYR A 380 30.76 12.81 7.55
CA TYR A 380 31.09 13.55 8.76
C TYR A 380 31.02 12.65 10.00
N SER A 381 32.08 12.64 10.80
CA SER A 381 32.27 11.64 11.86
C SER A 381 31.21 11.71 12.97
N ASN A 382 30.65 12.89 13.22
CA ASN A 382 29.66 13.09 14.28
C ASN A 382 28.22 12.91 13.81
N ASP A 383 27.99 12.93 12.49
CA ASP A 383 26.68 12.76 11.86
C ASP A 383 26.86 12.26 10.43
N ILE A 384 26.67 10.96 10.24
CA ILE A 384 26.83 10.28 8.95
C ILE A 384 25.74 10.64 7.92
N SER A 385 24.82 11.56 8.22
CA SER A 385 23.91 12.14 7.22
C SER A 385 24.52 13.35 6.50
N ILE A 386 25.62 13.90 7.03
CA ILE A 386 26.29 15.09 6.49
C ILE A 386 27.48 14.64 5.65
N LEU A 387 27.49 15.01 4.37
CA LEU A 387 28.71 14.97 3.55
C LEU A 387 29.63 16.10 4.00
N ASP A 388 30.82 15.75 4.48
CA ASP A 388 31.78 16.71 5.02
C ASP A 388 32.24 17.69 3.93
N LYS A 389 32.35 18.98 4.29
CA LYS A 389 32.90 20.05 3.42
C LYS A 389 34.25 19.62 2.85
N GLU A 390 35.11 19.01 3.65
CA GLU A 390 36.47 18.64 3.23
C GLU A 390 36.52 17.61 2.09
N ASP A 391 35.44 16.85 1.87
CA ASP A 391 35.41 15.78 0.87
C ASP A 391 35.04 16.23 -0.55
N PHE A 392 34.33 17.36 -0.69
CA PHE A 392 33.84 17.80 -2.00
C PHE A 392 34.06 19.28 -2.30
N TYR A 393 34.11 20.13 -1.28
CA TYR A 393 34.15 21.57 -1.46
C TYR A 393 35.56 22.05 -1.80
N THR A 394 35.69 22.89 -2.81
CA THR A 394 36.98 23.40 -3.32
C THR A 394 36.96 24.90 -3.59
N GLY A 395 35.99 25.61 -3.01
CA GLY A 395 35.76 27.04 -3.14
C GLY A 395 34.38 27.37 -3.70
N ASP A 396 33.99 28.63 -3.56
CA ASP A 396 32.70 29.16 -4.02
C ASP A 396 32.46 28.93 -5.52
N GLY A 397 31.17 28.89 -5.89
CA GLY A 397 30.70 28.75 -7.26
C GLY A 397 29.79 27.55 -7.47
N CYS A 398 29.55 27.24 -8.74
CA CYS A 398 28.57 26.27 -9.19
C CYS A 398 29.02 24.81 -9.08
N TYR A 399 28.22 24.03 -8.38
CA TYR A 399 28.33 22.57 -8.25
C TYR A 399 27.18 21.89 -8.98
N THR A 400 27.48 20.79 -9.66
CA THR A 400 26.50 19.95 -10.35
C THR A 400 26.41 18.60 -9.65
N PHE A 401 25.18 18.17 -9.35
CA PHE A 401 24.87 16.88 -8.77
C PHE A 401 24.33 16.00 -9.90
N GLU A 402 25.21 15.21 -10.48
CA GLU A 402 24.86 14.33 -11.58
C GLU A 402 24.33 13.01 -11.05
N VAL A 403 23.08 12.71 -11.39
CA VAL A 403 22.41 11.44 -11.09
C VAL A 403 22.42 10.59 -12.35
N THR A 404 22.94 9.37 -12.28
CA THR A 404 22.80 8.37 -13.35
C THR A 404 22.02 7.18 -12.84
N ILE A 405 20.96 6.81 -13.54
CA ILE A 405 20.04 5.71 -13.23
C ILE A 405 20.15 4.68 -14.36
N ALA A 406 20.43 3.44 -14.00
CA ALA A 406 20.35 2.29 -14.89
C ALA A 406 19.12 1.46 -14.49
N ASN A 407 18.09 1.50 -15.32
CA ASN A 407 16.87 0.72 -15.13
C ASN A 407 17.13 -0.76 -15.48
N VAL A 408 16.44 -1.68 -14.81
CA VAL A 408 16.35 -3.08 -15.28
C VAL A 408 15.49 -3.13 -16.55
N LEU A 409 14.33 -2.47 -16.51
CA LEU A 409 13.44 -2.30 -17.64
C LEU A 409 13.48 -0.85 -18.14
N GLY A 410 14.18 -0.60 -19.25
CA GLY A 410 14.29 0.73 -19.86
C GLY A 410 15.74 1.14 -20.15
N ASP A 411 15.92 2.41 -20.46
CA ASP A 411 17.21 2.98 -20.80
C ASP A 411 18.02 3.44 -19.57
N ILE A 412 19.29 3.76 -19.80
CA ILE A 412 20.12 4.48 -18.82
C ILE A 412 19.81 5.97 -18.94
N PHE A 413 19.46 6.59 -17.83
CA PHE A 413 19.19 8.02 -17.74
C PHE A 413 20.30 8.73 -16.95
N THR A 414 20.73 9.89 -17.42
CA THR A 414 21.67 10.77 -16.69
C THR A 414 21.10 12.17 -16.61
N ASN A 415 20.88 12.64 -15.38
CA ASN A 415 20.47 14.01 -15.06
C ASN A 415 21.67 14.83 -14.59
N THR A 416 21.85 16.02 -15.14
CA THR A 416 22.84 17.00 -14.67
C THR A 416 22.19 18.30 -14.24
N ASP A 417 20.87 18.32 -14.11
CA ASP A 417 20.15 19.56 -13.97
C ASP A 417 20.31 20.09 -12.55
N SER A 418 20.30 19.21 -11.54
CA SER A 418 20.52 19.60 -10.14
C SER A 418 21.85 20.35 -9.95
N LYS A 419 21.79 21.69 -9.90
CA LYS A 419 22.93 22.58 -9.74
C LYS A 419 22.67 23.60 -8.64
N ILE A 420 23.74 23.94 -7.92
CA ILE A 420 23.70 24.88 -6.81
C ILE A 420 24.99 25.69 -6.78
N GLU A 421 24.86 26.99 -6.56
CA GLU A 421 25.98 27.90 -6.31
C GLU A 421 26.16 28.08 -4.80
N PHE A 422 27.35 27.74 -4.30
CA PHE A 422 27.71 27.97 -2.90
C PHE A 422 28.51 29.27 -2.75
N PHE A 423 28.21 30.00 -1.66
CA PHE A 423 28.89 31.24 -1.25
C PHE A 423 29.53 31.08 0.15
N TRP A 424 30.07 29.90 0.45
CA TRP A 424 30.58 29.56 1.78
C TRP A 424 31.81 30.38 2.15
N ASP A 425 32.77 30.58 1.25
CA ASP A 425 33.96 31.40 1.53
C ASP A 425 33.55 32.86 1.81
N SER A 426 32.61 33.39 1.01
CA SER A 426 32.00 34.72 1.22
C SER A 426 31.28 34.82 2.58
N ASN A 427 30.48 33.82 2.93
CA ASN A 427 29.69 33.80 4.15
C ASN A 427 30.54 33.60 5.42
N GLU A 428 31.61 32.79 5.34
CA GLU A 428 32.60 32.63 6.42
C GLU A 428 33.42 33.93 6.62
N ALA A 429 33.52 34.78 5.59
CA ALA A 429 34.11 36.11 5.67
C ALA A 429 33.15 37.22 6.13
N GLY A 430 31.96 36.85 6.63
CA GLY A 430 30.94 37.79 7.15
C GLY A 430 29.83 38.15 6.16
N GLY A 431 29.75 37.46 5.02
CA GLY A 431 28.63 37.52 4.07
C GLY A 431 27.35 36.84 4.60
N SER A 432 26.25 37.01 3.86
CA SER A 432 24.95 36.39 4.19
C SER A 432 24.18 35.98 2.95
N GLU A 433 24.88 35.52 1.92
CA GLU A 433 24.31 35.16 0.62
C GLU A 433 23.80 33.71 0.69
N PRO A 434 22.49 33.46 0.47
CA PRO A 434 21.97 32.11 0.37
C PRO A 434 22.52 31.41 -0.87
N ALA A 435 22.59 30.08 -0.84
CA ALA A 435 22.84 29.30 -2.04
C ALA A 435 21.73 29.53 -3.06
N THR A 436 22.10 29.59 -4.33
CA THR A 436 21.19 29.87 -5.45
C THR A 436 21.34 28.83 -6.55
N GLU A 437 20.40 28.84 -7.49
CA GLU A 437 20.53 28.08 -8.73
C GLU A 437 21.71 28.60 -9.59
N CYS A 438 22.28 27.69 -10.37
CA CYS A 438 23.18 27.96 -11.49
C CYS A 438 22.44 27.78 -12.82
#